data_AF-A0A7J4N210-F1
#
_entry.id   AF-A0A7J4N210-F1
#
_cell.length_a   1.000
_cell.length_b   1.000
_cell.length_c   1.000
_cell.angle_alpha   90.00
_cell.angle_beta   90.00
_cell.angle_gamma   90.00
#
_symmetry.space_group_name_H-M   'P 1'
#
loop_
_entity.id
_entity.type
_entity.pdbx_description
1 polymer ?
#
loop_
_entity_poly.entity_id
_entity_poly.type
_entity_poly.pdbx_seq_one_letter_code
_entity_poly.pdbx_strand_id
1 'polypeptide(L)'
;MDEPIVVMGICGSYDLDSANGRMLELILRECGNLGAETVVWDHGKRPLPLVGAKGSWDDSNVKAFQEMAVSADAFVLSSPEYHGTMSG
;
A
#
# COMPACT_ATOMS: atom_id res chain seq x y z
N MET A 1 0.42 -8.19 26.90
CA MET A 1 -0.03 -7.15 25.97
C MET A 1 -0.10 -7.83 24.63
N ASP A 2 -1.24 -7.75 23.95
CA ASP A 2 -1.37 -8.32 22.61
C ASP A 2 -0.49 -7.51 21.65
N GLU A 3 0.00 -8.17 20.59
CA GLU A 3 0.78 -7.49 19.55
C GLU A 3 -0.10 -6.42 18.85
N PRO A 4 0.47 -5.26 18.48
CA PRO A 4 -0.28 -4.22 17.81
C PRO A 4 -0.76 -4.69 16.43
N ILE A 5 -1.97 -4.31 16.04
CA ILE A 5 -2.48 -4.53 14.69
C ILE A 5 -1.60 -3.79 13.68
N VAL A 6 -1.15 -4.47 12.63
CA VAL A 6 -0.38 -3.89 11.53
C VAL A 6 -1.32 -3.54 10.38
N VAL A 7 -1.43 -2.24 10.06
CA VAL A 7 -2.25 -1.74 8.94
C VAL A 7 -1.36 -1.33 7.78
N MET A 8 -1.54 -1.99 6.63
CA MET A 8 -0.83 -1.66 5.40
C MET A 8 -1.66 -0.72 4.51
N GLY A 9 -1.07 0.41 4.14
CA GLY A 9 -1.63 1.34 3.16
C GLY A 9 -1.10 1.11 1.75
N ILE A 10 -2.00 1.15 0.76
CA ILE A 10 -1.68 1.10 -0.66
C ILE A 10 -2.37 2.26 -1.38
N CYS A 11 -1.59 3.01 -2.15
CA CYS A 11 -2.07 4.14 -2.93
C CYS A 11 -2.09 3.81 -4.42
N GLY A 12 -3.24 4.00 -5.07
CA GLY A 12 -3.44 3.79 -6.50
C GLY A 12 -2.95 4.95 -7.38
N SER A 13 -2.38 6.00 -6.80
CA SER A 13 -1.57 6.97 -7.55
C SER A 13 -0.12 6.54 -7.63
N TYR A 14 0.61 7.06 -8.62
CA TYR A 14 2.01 6.68 -8.86
C TYR A 14 2.93 7.02 -7.68
N ASP A 15 2.70 8.16 -7.05
CA ASP A 15 3.39 8.59 -5.83
C ASP A 15 2.38 8.91 -4.71
N LEU A 16 2.91 9.20 -3.52
CA LEU A 16 2.13 9.56 -2.34
C LEU A 16 1.77 11.07 -2.30
N ASP A 17 2.32 11.90 -3.20
CA ASP A 17 2.04 13.34 -3.26
C ASP A 17 0.81 13.59 -4.15
N SER A 18 -0.32 13.04 -3.71
CA SER A 18 -1.59 13.09 -4.42
C SER A 18 -2.76 13.26 -3.46
N ALA A 19 -3.95 13.60 -3.98
CA ALA A 19 -5.16 13.65 -3.15
C ALA A 19 -5.47 12.30 -2.47
N ASN A 20 -5.17 11.19 -3.14
CA ASN A 20 -5.33 9.85 -2.56
C ASN A 20 -4.25 9.53 -1.56
N GLY A 21 -2.99 9.90 -1.85
CA GLY A 21 -1.89 9.75 -0.91
C GLY A 21 -2.16 10.52 0.39
N ARG A 22 -2.71 11.74 0.28
CA ARG A 22 -3.15 12.53 1.43
C ARG A 22 -4.30 11.87 2.20
N MET A 23 -5.28 11.30 1.51
CA MET A 23 -6.38 10.57 2.17
C MET A 23 -5.86 9.34 2.92
N LEU A 24 -4.96 8.58 2.29
CA LEU A 24 -4.31 7.41 2.88
C LEU A 24 -3.52 7.81 4.14
N GLU A 25 -2.72 8.86 4.06
CA GLU A 25 -1.96 9.42 5.19
C GLU A 25 -2.88 9.75 6.37
N LEU A 26 -4.01 10.41 6.12
CA LEU A 26 -4.96 10.79 7.18
C LEU A 26 -5.56 9.56 7.88
N ILE A 27 -5.94 8.53 7.12
CA ILE A 27 -6.50 7.29 7.68
C ILE A 27 -5.45 6.54 8.49
N LEU A 28 -4.25 6.34 7.94
CA LEU A 28 -3.19 5.63 8.65
C LEU A 28 -2.72 6.36 9.90
N ARG A 29 -2.66 7.69 9.86
CA ARG A 29 -2.38 8.50 11.06
C ARG A 29 -3.42 8.23 12.14
N GLU A 30 -4.70 8.12 11.77
CA GLU A 30 -5.75 7.81 12.74
C GLU A 30 -5.66 6.36 13.26
N CYS A 31 -5.32 5.40 12.41
CA CYS A 31 -4.99 4.04 12.86
C CYS A 31 -3.86 4.04 13.89
N GLY A 32 -2.79 4.82 13.65
CA GLY A 32 -1.69 5.02 14.60
C GLY A 32 -2.14 5.64 15.92
N ASN A 33 -3.00 6.65 15.87
CA ASN A 33 -3.58 7.29 17.07
C ASN A 33 -4.41 6.29 17.91
N LEU A 34 -5.01 5.28 17.27
CA LEU A 34 -5.78 4.21 17.91
C LEU A 34 -4.91 3.04 18.39
N GLY A 35 -3.58 3.09 18.19
CA GLY A 35 -2.63 2.11 18.68
C GLY A 35 -2.19 1.05 17.67
N ALA A 36 -2.53 1.19 16.38
CA ALA A 36 -2.04 0.31 15.33
C ALA A 36 -0.61 0.69 14.90
N GLU A 37 0.17 -0.29 14.48
CA GLU A 37 1.35 -0.04 13.63
C GLU A 37 0.87 0.22 12.19
N THR A 38 1.49 1.16 11.50
CA THR A 38 1.11 1.49 10.12
C THR A 38 2.31 1.44 9.20
N VAL A 39 2.13 0.79 8.04
CA VAL A 39 3.14 0.68 6.99
C VAL A 39 2.53 1.09 5.66
N VAL A 40 3.35 1.60 4.74
CA VAL A 40 2.90 2.00 3.40
C VAL A 40 3.82 1.40 2.36
N TRP A 41 3.24 0.83 1.31
CA TRP A 41 3.99 0.54 0.09
C TRP A 41 4.09 1.79 -0.80
N ASP A 42 5.30 2.31 -0.95
CA ASP A 42 5.58 3.48 -1.80
C ASP A 42 5.99 3.01 -3.20
N HIS A 43 5.05 3.04 -4.14
CA HIS A 43 5.31 2.67 -5.55
C HIS A 43 6.37 3.55 -6.22
N GLY A 44 6.49 4.82 -5.82
CA GLY A 44 7.49 5.74 -6.36
C GLY A 44 8.93 5.37 -5.96
N LYS A 45 9.11 4.77 -4.78
CA LYS A 45 10.42 4.27 -4.32
C LYS A 45 10.65 2.80 -4.66
N ARG A 46 9.60 2.00 -4.68
CA ARG A 46 9.64 0.53 -4.83
C ARG A 46 8.62 0.11 -5.89
N PRO A 47 8.86 0.40 -7.17
CA PRO A 47 7.91 0.14 -8.23
C PRO A 47 7.65 -1.36 -8.37
N LEU A 48 6.38 -1.73 -8.53
CA LEU A 48 6.01 -3.10 -8.90
C LEU A 48 6.09 -3.24 -10.42
N PRO A 49 6.53 -4.40 -10.94
CA PRO A 49 6.48 -4.68 -12.36
C PRO A 49 5.03 -4.79 -12.85
N LEU A 50 4.85 -4.64 -14.17
CA LEU A 50 3.56 -4.93 -14.79
C LEU A 50 3.16 -6.38 -14.54
N VAL A 51 1.87 -6.59 -14.28
CA VAL A 51 1.30 -7.92 -14.04
C VAL A 51 1.57 -8.81 -15.26
N GLY A 52 2.20 -9.96 -15.01
CA GLY A 52 2.51 -10.94 -16.05
C GLY A 52 3.76 -10.63 -16.89
N ALA A 53 4.52 -9.58 -16.59
CA ALA A 53 5.81 -9.35 -17.22
C ALA A 53 6.77 -10.53 -16.97
N LYS A 54 7.64 -10.83 -17.93
CA LYS A 54 8.61 -11.93 -17.80
C LYS A 54 9.50 -11.70 -16.58
N GLY A 55 9.49 -12.64 -15.63
CA GLY A 55 10.27 -12.56 -14.39
C GLY A 55 9.60 -11.72 -13.28
N SER A 56 8.35 -11.25 -13.45
CA SER A 56 7.66 -10.44 -12.43
C SER A 56 7.55 -11.15 -11.08
N TRP A 57 7.39 -12.48 -11.07
CA TRP A 57 7.31 -13.27 -9.84
C TRP A 57 8.63 -13.37 -9.09
N ASP A 58 9.76 -13.20 -9.79
CA ASP A 58 11.09 -13.27 -9.20
C ASP A 58 11.61 -11.90 -8.73
N ASP A 59 10.92 -10.83 -9.12
CA ASP A 59 11.25 -9.45 -8.82
C ASP A 59 11.32 -9.20 -7.30
N SER A 60 12.37 -8.50 -6.86
CA SER A 60 12.62 -8.25 -5.44
C SER A 60 11.55 -7.36 -4.80
N ASN A 61 10.98 -6.42 -5.56
CA ASN A 61 9.89 -5.58 -5.06
C ASN A 61 8.61 -6.39 -4.94
N VAL A 62 8.33 -7.33 -5.85
CA VAL A 62 7.18 -8.25 -5.71
C VAL A 62 7.31 -9.11 -4.46
N LYS A 63 8.48 -9.73 -4.23
CA LYS A 63 8.73 -10.55 -3.03
C LYS A 63 8.58 -9.73 -1.75
N ALA A 64 9.19 -8.55 -1.72
CA ALA A 64 9.13 -7.71 -0.53
C ALA A 64 7.75 -7.04 -0.30
N PHE A 65 6.95 -6.85 -1.36
CA PHE A 65 5.54 -6.45 -1.25
C PHE A 65 4.72 -7.58 -0.65
N GLN A 66 4.91 -8.81 -1.14
CA GLN A 66 4.25 -10.00 -0.61
C GLN A 66 4.59 -10.23 0.86
N GLU A 67 5.86 -10.10 1.24
CA GLU A 67 6.29 -10.18 2.64
C GLU A 67 5.58 -9.15 3.54
N MET A 68 5.55 -7.88 3.10
CA MET A 68 4.84 -6.81 3.82
C MET A 68 3.34 -7.08 3.94
N ALA A 69 2.71 -7.51 2.84
CA ALA A 69 1.28 -7.81 2.81
C ALA A 69 0.93 -9.03 3.69
N VAL A 70 1.76 -10.07 3.72
CA VAL A 70 1.56 -11.25 4.59
C VAL A 70 1.74 -10.89 6.07
N SER A 71 2.59 -9.91 6.38
CA SER A 71 2.77 -9.43 7.76
C SER A 71 1.68 -8.48 8.26
N ALA A 72 0.79 -8.00 7.37
CA ALA A 72 -0.25 -7.05 7.72
C ALA A 72 -1.54 -7.76 8.18
N ASP A 73 -2.17 -7.23 9.22
CA ASP A 73 -3.47 -7.70 9.72
C ASP A 73 -4.65 -7.05 8.98
N ALA A 74 -4.44 -5.84 8.45
CA ALA A 74 -5.46 -5.06 7.76
C ALA A 74 -4.87 -4.22 6.62
N PHE A 75 -5.74 -3.85 5.67
CA PHE A 75 -5.38 -3.04 4.51
C PHE A 75 -6.25 -1.80 4.41
N VAL A 76 -5.64 -0.69 4.00
CA VAL A 76 -6.33 0.52 3.54
C VAL A 76 -5.91 0.78 2.10
N LEU A 77 -6.88 0.76 1.20
CA LEU A 77 -6.67 1.03 -0.22
C LEU A 77 -7.26 2.40 -0.56
N SER A 78 -6.46 3.25 -1.20
CA SER A 78 -6.94 4.47 -1.84
C SER A 78 -6.76 4.34 -3.35
N SER A 79 -7.79 4.63 -4.13
CA SER A 79 -7.74 4.54 -5.59
C SER A 79 -8.29 5.81 -6.20
N PRO A 80 -7.60 6.43 -7.17
CA PRO A 80 -8.24 7.44 -8.00
C PRO A 80 -9.29 6.74 -8.85
N GLU A 81 -10.26 7.53 -9.31
CA GLU A 81 -11.13 7.10 -10.38
C GLU A 81 -10.46 7.43 -11.72
N TYR A 82 -10.15 6.40 -12.50
CA TYR A 82 -9.74 6.53 -13.89
C TYR A 82 -10.78 5.84 -14.76
N HIS A 83 -11.34 6.57 -15.73
CA HIS A 83 -12.35 6.04 -16.66
C HIS A 83 -13.59 5.40 -15.98
N GLY A 84 -13.99 5.92 -14.81
CA GLY A 84 -15.14 5.38 -14.05
C GLY A 84 -14.83 4.10 -13.28
N THR A 85 -13.55 3.72 -13.17
CA THR A 85 -13.10 2.53 -12.43
C THR A 85 -11.93 2.84 -11.51
N MET A 86 -11.56 1.88 -10.66
CA MET A 86 -10.31 1.95 -9.89
C MET A 86 -9.09 2.03 -10.82
N SER A 87 -7.98 2.55 -10.30
CA SER A 87 -6.69 2.52 -11.01
C SER A 87 -6.22 1.09 -11.24
N GLY A 88 -5.49 0.89 -12.34
CA GLY A 88 -4.84 -0.37 -12.67
C GLY A 88 -3.52 -0.58 -11.95
#